data_AF-A0A1B6LNW1-F1
#
_entry.id   AF-A0A1B6LNW1-F1
#
_cell.length_a   1.000
_cell.length_b   1.000
_cell.length_c   1.000
_cell.angle_alpha   90.00
_cell.angle_beta   90.00
_cell.angle_gamma   90.00
#
_symmetry.space_group_name_H-M   'P 1'
#
loop_
_entity.id
_entity.type
_entity.pdbx_description
1 polymer ?
#
loop_
_entity_poly.entity_id
_entity_poly.type
_entity_poly.pdbx_seq_one_letter_code
_entity_poly.pdbx_strand_id
1 'polypeptide(L)'
;MFIYLLILVCLDISLSATSQQCSISADHVDPLQQTMLAQSRLEMALDLLRSVASMNMANQNIVLSPSSIFSTFQVLYFAASGDTEAILRKFLHLPNNLTKNAVFGIYTLEQTNSENNTNTHGYEFNVITGIYIQEDLRIKDCVKDMFSNEYSSVDFKGQFNSVAENINKWVHLLTRNMITNILPTGYIDALTRLLIVNAVYFKGLWKKAFPDSSTNKEEFHLTDGSKTTVEMMHISNESFRSIRSSIDEIGVQVLELPYEGDDVSMLILLPEELHESAITKLLDSLTVKHLERILDQISKMTLKILDVIIPKFKIEQTIDLKPILETLGAEKLFENADLSNLLEEPESLNVLKAIHTAKIDVDEEDTTPTRVIFRVSIPITPTEFRANHPFVYLIYNKATRSLIISGIFSSP
;
A
#
# COMPACT_ATOMS: atom_id res chain seq x y z
N MET A 1 -39.37 -47.86 -22.52
CA MET A 1 -37.93 -47.51 -22.49
C MET A 1 -37.76 -46.05 -22.93
N PHE A 2 -38.32 -45.07 -22.21
CA PHE A 2 -38.17 -43.63 -22.54
C PHE A 2 -38.31 -42.67 -21.35
N ILE A 3 -38.52 -43.16 -20.11
CA ILE A 3 -38.74 -42.30 -18.94
C ILE A 3 -37.47 -42.14 -18.08
N TYR A 4 -36.44 -42.96 -18.28
CA TYR A 4 -35.18 -42.86 -17.52
C TYR A 4 -34.15 -41.85 -18.07
N LEU A 5 -34.36 -41.30 -19.27
CA LEU A 5 -33.39 -40.38 -19.90
C LEU A 5 -33.58 -38.90 -19.48
N LEU A 6 -34.77 -38.51 -19.03
CA LEU A 6 -35.08 -37.12 -18.66
C LEU A 6 -34.64 -36.74 -17.23
N ILE A 7 -34.47 -37.72 -16.34
CA ILE A 7 -34.02 -37.45 -14.96
C ILE A 7 -32.50 -37.22 -14.89
N LEU A 8 -31.72 -37.85 -15.78
CA LEU A 8 -30.27 -37.62 -15.88
C LEU A 8 -29.94 -36.22 -16.42
N VAL A 9 -30.67 -35.75 -17.43
CA VAL A 9 -30.43 -34.41 -18.01
C VAL A 9 -30.79 -33.27 -17.03
N CYS A 10 -31.80 -33.44 -16.17
CA CYS A 10 -32.10 -32.43 -15.14
C CYS A 10 -31.13 -32.44 -13.94
N LEU A 11 -30.51 -33.58 -13.61
CA LEU A 11 -29.44 -33.61 -12.61
C LEU A 11 -28.15 -32.96 -13.14
N ASP A 12 -27.79 -33.17 -14.40
CA ASP A 12 -26.61 -32.56 -15.00
C ASP A 12 -26.76 -31.03 -15.20
N ILE A 13 -27.97 -30.53 -15.49
CA ILE A 13 -28.25 -29.08 -15.60
C ILE A 13 -28.25 -28.40 -14.22
N SER A 14 -28.65 -29.10 -13.16
CA SER A 14 -28.62 -28.55 -11.79
C SER A 14 -27.24 -28.60 -11.14
N LEU A 15 -26.39 -29.58 -11.50
CA LEU A 15 -24.98 -29.64 -11.09
C LEU A 15 -24.08 -28.64 -11.86
N SER A 16 -24.39 -28.34 -13.11
CA SER A 16 -23.66 -27.32 -13.88
C SER A 16 -24.00 -25.89 -13.45
N ALA A 17 -25.27 -25.61 -13.12
CA ALA A 17 -25.69 -24.29 -12.61
C ALA A 17 -25.06 -23.92 -11.25
N THR A 18 -24.79 -24.89 -10.37
CA THR A 18 -24.13 -24.63 -9.09
C THR A 18 -22.62 -24.40 -9.22
N SER A 19 -21.98 -24.87 -10.29
CA SER A 19 -20.53 -24.73 -10.50
C SER A 19 -20.08 -23.31 -10.87
N GLN A 20 -20.99 -22.47 -11.38
CA GLN A 20 -20.73 -21.08 -11.77
C GLN A 20 -21.08 -20.04 -10.69
N GLN A 21 -21.74 -20.45 -9.59
CA GLN A 21 -22.09 -19.53 -8.50
C GLN A 21 -20.90 -19.35 -7.55
N CYS A 22 -20.50 -18.11 -7.28
CA CYS A 22 -19.46 -17.82 -6.30
C CYS A 22 -19.98 -18.09 -4.88
N SER A 23 -19.19 -18.79 -4.07
CA SER A 23 -19.56 -19.13 -2.68
C SER A 23 -19.54 -17.94 -1.71
N ILE A 24 -18.94 -16.82 -2.13
CA ILE A 24 -18.79 -15.62 -1.31
C ILE A 24 -19.92 -14.63 -1.60
N SER A 25 -20.45 -14.03 -0.55
CA SER A 25 -21.51 -13.02 -0.63
C SER A 25 -21.21 -11.86 0.32
N ALA A 26 -21.69 -10.66 -0.02
CA ALA A 26 -21.51 -9.49 0.84
C ALA A 26 -22.43 -9.58 2.06
N ASP A 27 -21.86 -9.72 3.25
CA ASP A 27 -22.60 -9.61 4.51
C ASP A 27 -22.86 -8.14 4.86
N HIS A 28 -23.82 -7.90 5.77
CA HIS A 28 -24.01 -6.59 6.36
C HIS A 28 -22.74 -6.14 7.10
N VAL A 29 -22.28 -4.92 6.82
CA VAL A 29 -21.07 -4.36 7.41
C VAL A 29 -21.31 -3.85 8.83
N ASP A 30 -20.58 -4.39 9.80
CA ASP A 30 -20.59 -3.95 11.20
C ASP A 30 -19.36 -3.04 11.51
N PRO A 31 -19.53 -1.89 12.19
CA PRO A 31 -18.41 -1.02 12.58
C PRO A 31 -17.28 -1.72 13.35
N LEU A 32 -17.59 -2.75 14.16
CA LEU A 32 -16.55 -3.52 14.84
C LEU A 32 -15.69 -4.31 13.84
N GLN A 33 -16.33 -4.93 12.83
CA GLN A 33 -15.63 -5.65 11.76
C GLN A 33 -14.74 -4.71 10.92
N GLN A 34 -15.21 -3.49 10.63
CA GLN A 34 -14.39 -2.47 9.97
C GLN A 34 -13.16 -2.10 10.80
N THR A 35 -13.32 -1.97 12.12
CA THR A 35 -12.21 -1.67 13.04
C THR A 35 -11.19 -2.81 13.07
N MET A 36 -11.66 -4.06 13.09
CA MET A 36 -10.80 -5.25 13.03
C MET A 36 -10.01 -5.31 11.71
N LEU A 37 -10.65 -5.00 10.57
CA LEU A 37 -9.99 -4.97 9.26
C LEU A 37 -8.96 -3.83 9.17
N ALA A 38 -9.29 -2.65 9.71
CA ALA A 38 -8.35 -1.54 9.81
C ALA A 38 -7.10 -1.91 10.62
N GLN A 39 -7.27 -2.60 11.75
CA GLN A 39 -6.14 -3.11 12.52
C GLN A 39 -5.30 -4.11 11.70
N SER A 40 -5.95 -5.03 10.99
CA SER A 40 -5.29 -6.02 10.11
C SER A 40 -4.42 -5.33 9.04
N ARG A 41 -4.92 -4.25 8.44
CA ARG A 41 -4.18 -3.43 7.45
C ARG A 41 -2.93 -2.79 8.05
N LEU A 42 -3.01 -2.29 9.28
CA LEU A 42 -1.86 -1.69 9.98
C LEU A 42 -0.82 -2.77 10.33
N GLU A 43 -1.26 -3.95 10.79
CA GLU A 43 -0.37 -5.06 11.13
C GLU A 43 0.42 -5.52 9.89
N MET A 44 -0.29 -5.80 8.79
CA MET A 44 0.33 -6.18 7.53
C MET A 44 1.27 -5.08 7.00
N ALA A 45 0.88 -3.81 7.12
CA ALA A 45 1.70 -2.70 6.64
C ALA A 45 3.04 -2.57 7.37
N LEU A 46 3.06 -2.78 8.68
CA LEU A 46 4.30 -2.76 9.46
C LEU A 46 5.16 -3.99 9.17
N ASP A 47 4.56 -5.17 9.00
CA ASP A 47 5.27 -6.39 8.62
C ASP A 47 5.92 -6.29 7.24
N LEU A 48 5.21 -5.73 6.25
CA LEU A 48 5.77 -5.46 4.92
C LEU A 48 6.94 -4.48 4.98
N LEU A 49 6.79 -3.35 5.67
CA LEU A 49 7.85 -2.35 5.79
C LEU A 49 9.10 -2.96 6.46
N ARG A 50 8.92 -3.71 7.55
CA ARG A 50 10.01 -4.43 8.24
C ARG A 50 10.69 -5.44 7.32
N SER A 51 9.91 -6.22 6.56
CA SER A 51 10.44 -7.26 5.68
C SER A 51 11.19 -6.70 4.48
N VAL A 52 10.69 -5.61 3.86
CA VAL A 52 11.41 -4.92 2.77
C VAL A 52 12.69 -4.28 3.32
N ALA A 53 12.64 -3.70 4.51
CA ALA A 53 13.81 -3.10 5.15
C ALA A 53 14.91 -4.13 5.49
N SER A 54 14.55 -5.33 5.91
CA SER A 54 15.53 -6.38 6.23
C SER A 54 16.16 -7.02 4.98
N MET A 55 15.49 -6.96 3.83
CA MET A 55 16.00 -7.48 2.56
C MET A 55 16.86 -6.49 1.78
N ASN A 56 16.63 -5.19 1.96
CA ASN A 56 17.41 -4.16 1.29
C ASN A 56 18.78 -3.99 1.94
N MET A 57 19.75 -3.50 1.16
CA MET A 57 21.04 -3.11 1.73
C MET A 57 20.84 -1.97 2.72
N ALA A 58 21.67 -1.95 3.77
CA ALA A 58 21.72 -0.83 4.69
C ALA A 58 21.82 0.50 3.90
N ASN A 59 21.04 1.49 4.33
CA ASN A 59 21.06 2.87 3.82
C ASN A 59 20.35 3.11 2.48
N GLN A 60 19.55 2.16 1.99
CA GLN A 60 18.67 2.40 0.85
C GLN A 60 17.35 3.07 1.27
N ASN A 61 16.81 3.89 0.36
CA ASN A 61 15.45 4.40 0.47
C ASN A 61 14.46 3.26 0.23
N ILE A 62 13.29 3.37 0.87
CA ILE A 62 12.22 2.40 0.72
C ILE A 62 10.93 3.14 0.45
N VAL A 63 10.16 2.70 -0.55
CA VAL A 63 8.78 3.11 -0.76
C VAL A 63 7.94 1.91 -1.17
N LEU A 64 6.81 1.71 -0.50
CA LEU A 64 5.81 0.73 -0.88
C LEU A 64 4.41 1.25 -0.54
N SER A 65 3.38 0.60 -1.09
CA SER A 65 1.99 0.89 -0.76
C SER A 65 1.35 -0.31 -0.08
N PRO A 66 1.37 -0.37 1.26
CA PRO A 66 0.77 -1.49 1.98
C PRO A 66 -0.73 -1.63 1.73
N SER A 67 -1.50 -0.54 1.68
CA SER A 67 -2.93 -0.63 1.42
C SER A 67 -3.24 -1.23 0.05
N SER A 68 -2.44 -0.89 -0.97
CA SER A 68 -2.62 -1.41 -2.33
C SER A 68 -2.27 -2.89 -2.44
N ILE A 69 -1.18 -3.30 -1.79
CA ILE A 69 -0.82 -4.73 -1.63
C ILE A 69 -1.94 -5.46 -0.86
N PHE A 70 -2.45 -4.88 0.23
CA PHE A 70 -3.54 -5.46 1.02
C PHE A 70 -4.76 -5.76 0.14
N SER A 71 -5.27 -4.75 -0.57
CA SER A 71 -6.44 -4.90 -1.44
C SER A 71 -6.20 -5.95 -2.53
N THR A 72 -5.02 -5.97 -3.12
CA THR A 72 -4.66 -6.96 -4.15
C THR A 72 -4.69 -8.39 -3.61
N PHE A 73 -4.09 -8.64 -2.44
CA PHE A 73 -4.10 -9.98 -1.83
C PHE A 73 -5.44 -10.31 -1.16
N GLN A 74 -6.27 -9.31 -0.84
CA GLN A 74 -7.64 -9.49 -0.39
C GLN A 74 -8.52 -10.08 -1.51
N VAL A 75 -8.34 -9.63 -2.75
CA VAL A 75 -8.99 -10.23 -3.93
C VAL A 75 -8.56 -11.68 -4.11
N LEU A 76 -7.26 -11.98 -3.96
CA LEU A 76 -6.75 -13.35 -4.00
C LEU A 76 -7.33 -14.21 -2.86
N TYR A 77 -7.47 -13.64 -1.67
CA TYR A 77 -8.08 -14.30 -0.51
C TYR A 77 -9.54 -14.71 -0.80
N PHE A 78 -10.31 -13.86 -1.49
CA PHE A 78 -11.67 -14.19 -1.91
C PHE A 78 -11.72 -15.39 -2.88
N ALA A 79 -10.73 -15.48 -3.76
CA ALA A 79 -10.55 -16.56 -4.73
C ALA A 79 -9.93 -17.85 -4.16
N ALA A 80 -9.29 -17.79 -3.00
CA ALA A 80 -8.58 -18.93 -2.42
C ALA A 80 -9.50 -19.92 -1.70
N SER A 81 -9.03 -21.16 -1.54
CA SER A 81 -9.64 -22.22 -0.73
C SER A 81 -8.59 -22.93 0.13
N GLY A 82 -9.03 -23.74 1.10
CA GLY A 82 -8.18 -24.66 1.86
C GLY A 82 -6.96 -23.99 2.51
N ASP A 83 -5.79 -24.61 2.35
CA ASP A 83 -4.52 -24.10 2.90
C ASP A 83 -4.15 -22.71 2.35
N THR A 84 -4.48 -22.43 1.08
CA THR A 84 -4.18 -21.14 0.45
C THR A 84 -4.98 -20.02 1.10
N GLU A 85 -6.25 -20.27 1.44
CA GLU A 85 -7.07 -19.32 2.20
C GLU A 85 -6.47 -19.08 3.59
N ALA A 86 -6.05 -20.14 4.29
CA ALA A 86 -5.45 -20.01 5.63
C ALA A 86 -4.15 -19.20 5.62
N ILE A 87 -3.31 -19.39 4.59
CA ILE A 87 -2.08 -18.62 4.38
C ILE A 87 -2.40 -17.14 4.14
N LEU A 88 -3.32 -16.84 3.23
CA LEU A 88 -3.70 -15.45 2.93
C LEU A 88 -4.37 -14.77 4.11
N ARG A 89 -5.20 -15.49 4.87
CA ARG A 89 -5.78 -15.00 6.13
C ARG A 89 -4.70 -14.59 7.12
N LYS A 90 -3.65 -15.41 7.29
CA LYS A 90 -2.53 -15.10 8.17
C LYS A 90 -1.71 -13.92 7.65
N PHE A 91 -1.37 -13.91 6.36
CA PHE A 91 -0.61 -12.82 5.73
C PHE A 91 -1.33 -11.47 5.85
N LEU A 92 -2.64 -11.45 5.63
CA LEU A 92 -3.49 -10.26 5.76
C LEU A 92 -3.86 -9.94 7.22
N HIS A 93 -3.38 -10.70 8.20
CA HIS A 93 -3.73 -10.55 9.63
C HIS A 93 -5.23 -10.60 9.94
N LEU A 94 -6.02 -11.30 9.13
CA LEU A 94 -7.48 -11.34 9.29
C LEU A 94 -7.88 -12.20 10.51
N PRO A 95 -8.54 -11.64 11.54
CA PRO A 95 -8.94 -12.37 12.73
C PRO A 95 -9.88 -13.54 12.42
N ASN A 96 -9.80 -14.63 13.19
CA ASN A 96 -10.63 -15.83 12.97
C ASN A 96 -12.14 -15.57 13.09
N ASN A 97 -12.54 -14.58 13.90
CA ASN A 97 -13.93 -14.16 14.04
C ASN A 97 -14.38 -13.17 12.94
N LEU A 98 -13.48 -12.76 12.03
CA LEU A 98 -13.81 -11.98 10.84
C LEU A 98 -14.00 -12.94 9.65
N THR A 99 -15.26 -13.21 9.32
CA THR A 99 -15.63 -14.15 8.25
C THR A 99 -15.23 -13.62 6.87
N LYS A 100 -15.00 -14.52 5.92
CA LYS A 100 -14.69 -14.17 4.53
C LYS A 100 -15.75 -13.28 3.88
N ASN A 101 -17.03 -13.57 4.14
CA ASN A 101 -18.17 -12.77 3.68
C ASN A 101 -18.22 -11.37 4.32
N ALA A 102 -17.85 -11.21 5.59
CA ALA A 102 -17.75 -9.89 6.23
C ALA A 102 -16.61 -9.06 5.60
N VAL A 103 -15.45 -9.67 5.37
CA VAL A 103 -14.33 -9.03 4.67
C VAL A 103 -14.74 -8.60 3.26
N PHE A 104 -15.50 -9.43 2.55
CA PHE A 104 -16.03 -9.10 1.23
C PHE A 104 -17.11 -8.02 1.27
N GLY A 105 -18.01 -8.03 2.26
CA GLY A 105 -18.98 -6.96 2.49
C GLY A 105 -18.31 -5.61 2.68
N ILE A 106 -17.25 -5.55 3.50
CA ILE A 106 -16.46 -4.32 3.68
C ILE A 106 -15.78 -3.90 2.37
N TYR A 107 -15.17 -4.83 1.64
CA TYR A 107 -14.58 -4.56 0.33
C TYR A 107 -15.58 -3.94 -0.64
N THR A 108 -16.77 -4.54 -0.81
CA THR A 108 -17.81 -4.03 -1.70
C THR A 108 -18.31 -2.63 -1.31
N LEU A 109 -18.42 -2.36 0.00
CA LEU A 109 -18.79 -1.04 0.51
C LEU A 109 -17.71 0.01 0.19
N GLU A 110 -16.43 -0.33 0.37
CA GLU A 110 -15.31 0.57 0.06
C GLU A 110 -15.21 0.87 -1.44
N GLN A 111 -15.37 -0.14 -2.31
CA GLN A 111 -15.41 0.05 -3.76
C GLN A 111 -16.55 1.00 -4.17
N THR A 112 -17.76 0.76 -3.64
CA THR A 112 -18.93 1.62 -3.90
C THR A 112 -18.69 3.06 -3.44
N ASN A 113 -18.06 3.25 -2.28
CA ASN A 113 -17.74 4.59 -1.77
C ASN A 113 -16.69 5.28 -2.63
N SER A 114 -15.70 4.55 -3.14
CA SER A 114 -14.67 5.08 -4.04
C SER A 114 -15.25 5.55 -5.37
N GLU A 115 -16.18 4.80 -5.96
CA GLU A 115 -16.87 5.18 -7.20
C GLU A 115 -17.72 6.44 -7.04
N ASN A 116 -18.33 6.62 -5.86
CA ASN A 116 -19.15 7.79 -5.55
C ASN A 116 -18.32 9.02 -5.14
N ASN A 117 -17.12 8.82 -4.60
CA ASN A 117 -16.21 9.89 -4.16
C ASN A 117 -15.03 10.04 -5.13
N THR A 118 -15.29 10.58 -6.32
CA THR A 118 -14.24 10.90 -7.31
C THR A 118 -13.43 12.17 -6.97
N ASN A 119 -13.83 12.90 -5.92
CA ASN A 119 -13.16 14.12 -5.49
C ASN A 119 -12.11 13.82 -4.40
N THR A 120 -10.91 13.41 -4.81
CA THR A 120 -9.74 13.57 -3.94
C THR A 120 -9.44 15.06 -3.84
N HIS A 121 -9.43 15.61 -2.63
CA HIS A 121 -9.18 17.03 -2.42
C HIS A 121 -7.68 17.26 -2.32
N GLY A 122 -7.04 17.60 -3.44
CA GLY A 122 -5.64 18.01 -3.48
C GLY A 122 -4.63 16.89 -3.25
N TYR A 123 -4.93 15.65 -3.62
CA TYR A 123 -3.90 14.63 -3.84
C TYR A 123 -4.28 13.68 -4.98
N GLU A 124 -3.25 13.17 -5.65
CA GLU A 124 -3.30 12.11 -6.65
C GLU A 124 -2.83 10.81 -6.00
N PHE A 125 -3.73 9.84 -5.94
CA PHE A 125 -3.44 8.48 -5.48
C PHE A 125 -3.96 7.49 -6.52
N ASN A 126 -3.11 7.16 -7.49
CA ASN A 126 -3.46 6.23 -8.55
C ASN A 126 -3.01 4.83 -8.13
N VAL A 127 -3.98 3.96 -7.86
CA VAL A 127 -3.76 2.53 -7.61
C VAL A 127 -4.16 1.75 -8.83
N ILE A 128 -3.26 0.89 -9.28
CA ILE A 128 -3.46 0.01 -10.41
C ILE A 128 -3.16 -1.40 -9.95
N THR A 129 -4.16 -2.26 -10.07
CA THR A 129 -4.06 -3.68 -9.76
C THR A 129 -4.47 -4.46 -10.99
N GLY A 130 -3.63 -5.41 -11.41
CA GLY A 130 -3.91 -6.33 -12.49
C GLY A 130 -3.52 -7.75 -12.11
N ILE A 131 -4.47 -8.67 -12.21
CA ILE A 131 -4.30 -10.10 -12.01
C ILE A 131 -4.44 -10.77 -13.38
N TYR A 132 -3.30 -11.15 -13.95
CA TYR A 132 -3.19 -11.73 -15.28
C TYR A 132 -3.10 -13.25 -15.19
N ILE A 133 -4.00 -13.93 -15.89
CA ILE A 133 -4.18 -15.38 -15.82
C ILE A 133 -3.91 -15.95 -17.22
N GLN A 134 -3.22 -17.09 -17.29
CA GLN A 134 -3.00 -17.78 -18.56
C GLN A 134 -4.33 -18.14 -19.23
N GLU A 135 -4.47 -17.88 -20.53
CA GLU A 135 -5.74 -17.95 -21.25
C GLU A 135 -6.44 -19.32 -21.30
N ASP A 136 -5.72 -20.41 -21.09
CA ASP A 136 -6.30 -21.75 -21.02
C ASP A 136 -6.97 -22.05 -19.68
N LEU A 137 -6.75 -21.20 -18.68
CA LEU A 137 -7.41 -21.22 -17.38
C LEU A 137 -8.71 -20.42 -17.45
N ARG A 138 -9.85 -21.12 -17.44
CA ARG A 138 -11.15 -20.47 -17.51
C ARG A 138 -11.56 -19.90 -16.16
N ILE A 139 -11.75 -18.59 -16.11
CA ILE A 139 -12.25 -17.86 -14.94
C ILE A 139 -13.77 -18.03 -14.86
N LYS A 140 -14.29 -18.35 -13.66
CA LYS A 140 -15.74 -18.43 -13.41
C LYS A 140 -16.44 -17.10 -13.71
N ASP A 141 -17.63 -17.16 -14.31
CA ASP A 141 -18.37 -15.96 -14.69
C ASP A 141 -18.71 -15.06 -13.50
N CYS A 142 -19.08 -15.63 -12.35
CA CYS A 142 -19.35 -14.85 -11.14
C CYS A 142 -18.14 -14.02 -10.66
N VAL A 143 -16.91 -14.48 -10.90
CA VAL A 143 -15.69 -13.76 -10.53
C VAL A 143 -15.44 -12.59 -11.48
N LYS A 144 -15.74 -12.79 -12.78
CA LYS A 144 -15.67 -11.70 -13.78
C LYS A 144 -16.62 -10.57 -13.40
N ASP A 145 -17.81 -10.88 -12.91
CA ASP A 145 -18.76 -9.85 -12.49
C ASP A 145 -18.29 -9.11 -11.23
N MET A 146 -17.73 -9.84 -10.26
CA MET A 146 -17.30 -9.28 -8.97
C MET A 146 -16.02 -8.43 -9.05
N PHE A 147 -15.13 -8.73 -10.00
CA PHE A 147 -13.78 -8.14 -10.09
C PHE A 147 -13.42 -7.78 -11.53
N SER A 148 -14.40 -7.35 -12.32
CA SER A 148 -14.29 -7.11 -13.78
C SER A 148 -13.11 -6.25 -14.23
N ASN A 149 -12.64 -5.34 -13.36
CA ASN A 149 -11.54 -4.42 -13.66
C ASN A 149 -10.16 -4.92 -13.19
N GLU A 150 -10.11 -6.04 -12.47
CA GLU A 150 -8.88 -6.52 -11.81
C GLU A 150 -8.28 -7.74 -12.50
N TYR A 151 -9.05 -8.46 -13.33
CA TYR A 151 -8.58 -9.68 -13.99
C TYR A 151 -8.40 -9.53 -15.49
N SER A 152 -7.43 -10.23 -16.05
CA SER A 152 -7.22 -10.30 -17.50
C SER A 152 -6.69 -11.67 -17.93
N SER A 153 -7.30 -12.24 -18.96
CA SER A 153 -6.84 -13.47 -19.60
C SER A 153 -5.79 -13.11 -20.66
N VAL A 154 -4.61 -13.74 -20.61
CA VAL A 154 -3.46 -13.46 -21.49
C VAL A 154 -2.72 -14.73 -21.89
N ASP A 155 -2.01 -14.68 -23.02
CA ASP A 155 -1.19 -15.81 -23.50
C ASP A 155 0.29 -15.65 -23.10
N PHE A 156 0.63 -16.11 -21.89
CA PHE A 156 2.02 -16.26 -21.46
C PHE A 156 2.75 -17.34 -22.28
N LYS A 157 2.13 -18.50 -22.52
CA LYS A 157 2.79 -19.64 -23.19
C LYS A 157 3.34 -19.29 -24.57
N GLY A 158 2.54 -18.61 -25.40
CA GLY A 158 2.90 -18.21 -26.75
C GLY A 158 3.45 -16.80 -26.87
N GLN A 159 3.05 -15.87 -25.99
CA GLN A 159 3.22 -14.43 -26.20
C GLN A 159 3.72 -13.65 -24.98
N PHE A 160 4.39 -14.29 -24.00
CA PHE A 160 4.85 -13.61 -22.77
C PHE A 160 5.61 -12.28 -22.99
N ASN A 161 6.41 -12.15 -24.05
CA ASN A 161 7.08 -10.86 -24.36
C ASN A 161 6.08 -9.75 -24.72
N SER A 162 5.09 -10.05 -25.58
CA SER A 162 4.02 -9.12 -25.95
C SER A 162 3.15 -8.77 -24.74
N VAL A 163 2.85 -9.77 -23.89
CA VAL A 163 2.13 -9.56 -22.63
C VAL A 163 2.89 -8.59 -21.72
N ALA A 164 4.20 -8.76 -21.53
CA ALA A 164 5.02 -7.84 -20.74
C ALA A 164 4.96 -6.40 -21.28
N GLU A 165 5.11 -6.23 -22.60
CA GLU A 165 5.03 -4.91 -23.24
C GLU A 165 3.67 -4.25 -23.05
N ASN A 166 2.59 -5.01 -23.18
CA ASN A 166 1.23 -4.49 -23.03
C ASN A 166 0.95 -4.08 -21.58
N ILE A 167 1.40 -4.87 -20.61
CA ILE A 167 1.29 -4.52 -19.18
C ILE A 167 2.07 -3.26 -18.87
N ASN A 168 3.32 -3.15 -19.34
CA ASN A 168 4.14 -1.94 -19.14
C ASN A 168 3.46 -0.70 -19.77
N LYS A 169 2.93 -0.81 -20.99
CA LYS A 169 2.16 0.28 -21.64
C LYS A 169 0.90 0.65 -20.86
N TRP A 170 0.18 -0.35 -20.34
CA TRP A 170 -1.04 -0.15 -19.56
C TRP A 170 -0.75 0.57 -18.22
N VAL A 171 0.25 0.11 -17.47
CA VAL A 171 0.70 0.78 -16.23
C VAL A 171 1.19 2.20 -16.54
N HIS A 172 1.97 2.38 -17.60
CA HIS A 172 2.43 3.70 -18.03
C HIS A 172 1.26 4.64 -18.30
N LEU A 173 0.24 4.21 -19.05
CA LEU A 173 -0.92 5.04 -19.35
C LEU A 173 -1.71 5.40 -18.09
N LEU A 174 -2.02 4.42 -17.24
CA LEU A 174 -2.86 4.61 -16.06
C LEU A 174 -2.14 5.37 -14.93
N THR A 175 -0.81 5.32 -14.89
CA THR A 175 -0.01 6.15 -13.98
C THR A 175 0.31 7.53 -14.55
N ARG A 176 -0.35 7.95 -15.64
CA ARG A 176 -0.07 9.23 -16.32
C ARG A 176 1.41 9.41 -16.69
N ASN A 177 2.01 8.32 -17.15
CA ASN A 177 3.41 8.21 -17.58
C ASN A 177 4.43 8.23 -16.42
N MET A 178 3.98 8.08 -15.18
CA MET A 178 4.85 8.17 -14.01
C MET A 178 5.62 6.87 -13.73
N ILE A 179 5.07 5.71 -14.07
CA ILE A 179 5.73 4.39 -13.95
C ILE A 179 5.84 3.79 -15.34
N THR A 180 7.06 3.57 -15.83
CA THR A 180 7.30 3.23 -17.25
C THR A 180 7.58 1.74 -17.50
N ASN A 181 8.22 1.05 -16.56
CA ASN A 181 8.69 -0.33 -16.76
C ASN A 181 8.56 -1.15 -15.48
N ILE A 182 7.32 -1.55 -15.16
CA ILE A 182 7.03 -2.35 -13.96
C ILE A 182 7.50 -3.80 -14.10
N LEU A 183 7.51 -4.37 -15.31
CA LEU A 183 7.97 -5.73 -15.57
C LEU A 183 9.37 -5.68 -16.21
N PRO A 184 10.44 -6.01 -15.46
CA PRO A 184 11.77 -6.16 -16.02
C PRO A 184 11.80 -7.26 -17.09
N THR A 185 12.72 -7.12 -18.05
CA THR A 185 12.97 -8.16 -19.05
C THR A 185 13.29 -9.49 -18.37
N GLY A 186 12.57 -10.55 -18.77
CA GLY A 186 12.73 -11.88 -18.19
C GLY A 186 12.00 -12.11 -16.87
N TYR A 187 11.27 -11.11 -16.34
CA TYR A 187 10.46 -11.31 -15.14
C TYR A 187 9.32 -12.31 -15.37
N ILE A 188 8.73 -12.35 -16.58
CA ILE A 188 7.76 -13.38 -16.99
C ILE A 188 8.32 -14.25 -18.13
N ASP A 189 7.76 -15.45 -18.25
CA ASP A 189 8.18 -16.49 -19.19
C ASP A 189 7.00 -17.35 -19.62
N ALA A 190 7.23 -18.30 -20.54
CA ALA A 190 6.21 -19.22 -21.05
C ALA A 190 5.62 -20.18 -19.99
N LEU A 191 6.22 -20.29 -18.80
CA LEU A 191 5.72 -21.11 -17.70
C LEU A 191 4.82 -20.32 -16.76
N THR A 192 4.79 -18.99 -16.86
CA THR A 192 3.97 -18.11 -16.03
C THR A 192 2.49 -18.46 -16.22
N ARG A 193 1.79 -18.74 -15.12
CA ARG A 193 0.34 -19.06 -15.15
C ARG A 193 -0.51 -17.98 -14.49
N LEU A 194 0.05 -17.28 -13.50
CA LEU A 194 -0.60 -16.19 -12.78
C LEU A 194 0.42 -15.09 -12.49
N LEU A 195 0.09 -13.85 -12.83
CA LEU A 195 0.89 -12.67 -12.55
C LEU A 195 0.03 -11.62 -11.86
N ILE A 196 0.49 -11.16 -10.70
CA ILE A 196 -0.07 -10.02 -9.98
C ILE A 196 0.84 -8.82 -10.24
N VAL A 197 0.23 -7.73 -10.71
CA VAL A 197 0.89 -6.44 -10.97
C VAL A 197 0.21 -5.40 -10.11
N ASN A 198 0.95 -4.77 -9.21
CA ASN A 198 0.48 -3.66 -8.41
C ASN A 198 1.35 -2.42 -8.65
N ALA A 199 0.75 -1.30 -9.04
CA ALA A 199 1.45 -0.06 -9.28
C ALA A 199 0.74 1.10 -8.57
N VAL A 200 1.52 1.94 -7.88
CA VAL A 200 1.01 3.07 -7.12
C VAL A 200 1.82 4.32 -7.39
N TYR A 201 1.15 5.40 -7.77
CA TYR A 201 1.73 6.74 -7.78
C TYR A 201 0.99 7.61 -6.78
N PHE A 202 1.74 8.21 -5.86
CA PHE A 202 1.23 9.18 -4.90
C PHE A 202 1.91 10.54 -5.09
N LYS A 203 1.10 11.58 -5.23
CA LYS A 203 1.51 12.98 -5.10
C LYS A 203 0.41 13.75 -4.37
N GLY A 204 0.76 14.61 -3.41
CA GLY A 204 -0.22 15.34 -2.63
C GLY A 204 0.16 16.80 -2.44
N LEU A 205 -0.84 17.68 -2.49
CA LEU A 205 -0.72 19.09 -2.15
C LEU A 205 -0.78 19.25 -0.63
N TRP A 206 0.18 19.94 -0.05
CA TRP A 206 0.17 20.21 1.37
C TRP A 206 -1.01 21.13 1.74
N LYS A 207 -1.63 20.88 2.90
CA LYS A 207 -2.56 21.86 3.51
C LYS A 207 -1.87 23.18 3.82
N LYS A 208 -0.55 23.14 4.04
CA LYS A 208 0.35 24.28 4.23
C LYS A 208 1.61 24.06 3.40
N ALA A 209 1.64 24.63 2.21
CA ALA A 209 2.74 24.50 1.27
C ALA A 209 4.05 25.11 1.80
N PHE A 210 5.16 24.47 1.43
CA PHE A 210 6.49 25.02 1.64
C PHE A 210 6.74 26.08 0.57
N PRO A 211 7.28 27.27 0.89
CA PRO A 211 7.65 28.23 -0.14
C PRO A 211 8.89 27.73 -0.89
N ASP A 212 8.81 27.58 -2.22
CA ASP A 212 9.95 27.22 -3.09
C ASP A 212 11.20 28.07 -2.84
N SER A 213 11.00 29.37 -2.60
CA SER A 213 12.09 30.31 -2.32
C SER A 213 12.85 30.02 -1.02
N SER A 214 12.28 29.18 -0.15
CA SER A 214 12.85 28.78 1.13
C SER A 214 13.54 27.41 1.06
N THR A 215 13.51 26.72 -0.08
CA THR A 215 14.25 25.47 -0.28
C THR A 215 15.73 25.75 -0.50
N ASN A 216 16.59 25.12 0.29
CA ASN A 216 18.03 25.33 0.27
C ASN A 216 18.78 24.00 0.33
N LYS A 217 20.01 23.99 -0.20
CA LYS A 217 20.92 22.86 -0.05
C LYS A 217 21.50 22.82 1.35
N GLU A 218 21.22 21.76 2.10
CA GLU A 218 21.73 21.56 3.47
C GLU A 218 22.34 20.17 3.66
N GLU A 219 23.07 20.01 4.78
CA GLU A 219 23.66 18.72 5.16
C GLU A 219 22.60 17.73 5.64
N PHE A 220 22.64 16.52 5.08
CA PHE A 220 21.93 15.35 5.57
C PHE A 220 22.95 14.34 6.12
N HIS A 221 22.72 13.87 7.34
CA HIS A 221 23.62 12.97 8.05
C HIS A 221 23.22 11.52 7.79
N LEU A 222 24.11 10.75 7.20
CA LEU A 222 23.90 9.34 6.91
C LEU A 222 24.17 8.48 8.17
N THR A 223 23.59 7.29 8.18
CA THR A 223 23.73 6.27 9.25
C THR A 223 25.17 5.80 9.47
N ASP A 224 26.03 5.88 8.45
CA ASP A 224 27.46 5.55 8.53
C ASP A 224 28.33 6.71 9.10
N GLY A 225 27.69 7.81 9.50
CA GLY A 225 28.33 9.00 10.03
C GLY A 225 28.85 9.97 8.97
N SER A 226 28.79 9.61 7.69
CA SER A 226 29.10 10.53 6.59
C SER A 226 27.96 11.54 6.39
N LYS A 227 28.23 12.56 5.57
CA LYS A 227 27.25 13.60 5.25
C LYS A 227 27.12 13.75 3.74
N THR A 228 25.91 14.07 3.31
CA THR A 228 25.61 14.42 1.93
C THR A 228 24.81 15.72 1.90
N THR A 229 24.63 16.29 0.72
CA THR A 229 23.85 17.52 0.52
C THR A 229 22.53 17.16 -0.14
N VAL A 230 21.42 17.66 0.41
CA VAL A 230 20.06 17.49 -0.11
C VAL A 230 19.35 18.84 -0.19
N GLU A 231 18.36 18.96 -1.06
CA GLU A 231 17.42 20.08 -1.04
C GLU A 231 16.48 19.93 0.16
N MET A 232 16.60 20.81 1.15
CA MET A 232 15.71 20.88 2.30
C MET A 232 14.68 21.96 2.07
N MET A 233 13.40 21.60 2.20
CA MET A 233 12.27 22.52 2.18
C MET A 233 12.06 23.11 3.57
N HIS A 234 11.78 24.41 3.66
CA HIS A 234 11.58 25.11 4.93
C HIS A 234 10.21 25.78 4.99
N ILE A 235 9.52 25.62 6.11
CA ILE A 235 8.37 26.44 6.46
C ILE A 235 8.51 26.89 7.91
N SER A 236 8.49 28.20 8.13
CA SER A 236 8.74 28.81 9.44
C SER A 236 7.51 29.46 10.03
N ASN A 237 7.45 29.53 11.36
CA ASN A 237 6.35 30.13 12.11
C ASN A 237 4.96 29.59 11.76
N GLU A 238 4.87 28.31 11.39
CA GLU A 238 3.62 27.68 11.02
C GLU A 238 3.10 26.67 12.04
N SER A 239 1.78 26.52 12.08
CA SER A 239 1.12 25.70 13.10
C SER A 239 0.97 24.24 12.68
N PHE A 240 1.66 23.32 13.34
CA PHE A 240 1.63 21.88 13.06
C PHE A 240 1.44 21.08 14.35
N ARG A 241 1.06 19.81 14.22
CA ARG A 241 1.09 18.87 15.34
C ARG A 241 2.42 18.13 15.34
N SER A 242 3.12 18.21 16.45
CA SER A 242 4.31 17.42 16.70
C SER A 242 4.38 16.97 18.15
N ILE A 243 4.74 15.71 18.34
CA ILE A 243 4.91 15.07 19.63
C ILE A 243 6.30 14.45 19.72
N ARG A 244 6.80 14.32 20.94
CA ARG A 244 7.90 13.40 21.26
C ARG A 244 7.29 12.17 21.89
N SER A 245 7.68 11.00 21.42
CA SER A 245 7.23 9.71 21.91
C SER A 245 8.42 8.84 22.25
N SER A 246 8.17 7.76 22.99
CA SER A 246 9.13 6.68 23.16
C SER A 246 8.49 5.38 22.68
N ILE A 247 9.23 4.62 21.87
CA ILE A 247 8.87 3.28 21.41
C ILE A 247 9.95 2.36 21.96
N ASP A 248 9.63 1.54 22.96
CA ASP A 248 10.59 0.65 23.64
C ASP A 248 11.93 1.36 23.97
N GLU A 249 11.84 2.49 24.67
CA GLU A 249 12.99 3.34 25.06
C GLU A 249 13.69 4.10 23.92
N ILE A 250 13.30 3.88 22.66
CA ILE A 250 13.77 4.66 21.51
C ILE A 250 13.03 6.00 21.49
N GLY A 251 13.76 7.11 21.66
CA GLY A 251 13.22 8.46 21.51
C GLY A 251 12.89 8.76 20.05
N VAL A 252 11.65 9.19 19.78
CA VAL A 252 11.18 9.50 18.42
C VAL A 252 10.39 10.81 18.43
N GLN A 253 10.73 11.70 17.49
CA GLN A 253 9.92 12.87 17.18
C GLN A 253 8.95 12.51 16.06
N VAL A 254 7.68 12.86 16.25
CA VAL A 254 6.64 12.64 15.24
C VAL A 254 6.08 13.98 14.80
N LEU A 255 6.03 14.21 13.50
CA LEU A 255 5.40 15.37 12.87
C LEU A 255 4.24 14.91 11.97
N GLU A 256 3.09 15.56 12.08
CA GLU A 256 1.97 15.41 11.13
C GLU A 256 1.99 16.57 10.13
N LEU A 257 2.10 16.21 8.85
CA LEU A 257 1.97 17.09 7.69
C LEU A 257 0.67 16.73 6.94
N PRO A 258 -0.44 17.44 7.19
CA PRO A 258 -1.68 17.18 6.49
C PRO A 258 -1.59 17.63 5.03
N TYR A 259 -2.13 16.80 4.14
CA TYR A 259 -2.42 17.22 2.77
C TYR A 259 -3.72 18.04 2.74
N GLU A 260 -3.98 18.70 1.61
CA GLU A 260 -5.27 19.32 1.33
C GLU A 260 -6.41 18.31 1.55
N GLY A 261 -7.59 18.79 1.95
CA GLY A 261 -8.69 17.93 2.41
C GLY A 261 -8.58 17.44 3.86
N ASP A 262 -7.35 17.33 4.42
CA ASP A 262 -7.05 16.90 5.80
C ASP A 262 -7.46 15.46 6.15
N ASP A 263 -7.94 14.68 5.18
CA ASP A 263 -8.28 13.26 5.29
C ASP A 263 -7.04 12.35 5.17
N VAL A 264 -6.01 12.83 4.48
CA VAL A 264 -4.69 12.17 4.37
C VAL A 264 -3.61 13.02 5.00
N SER A 265 -2.63 12.40 5.66
CA SER A 265 -1.48 13.11 6.24
C SER A 265 -0.21 12.28 6.14
N MET A 266 0.92 12.94 5.89
CA MET A 266 2.24 12.34 6.09
C MET A 266 2.62 12.45 7.57
N LEU A 267 3.02 11.32 8.16
CA LEU A 267 3.65 11.26 9.46
C LEU A 267 5.14 10.98 9.26
N ILE A 268 6.00 11.81 9.81
CA ILE A 268 7.43 11.58 9.86
C ILE A 268 7.79 11.11 11.27
N LEU A 269 8.33 9.90 11.38
CA LEU A 269 8.89 9.32 12.60
C LEU A 269 10.40 9.44 12.52
N LEU A 270 10.94 10.44 13.21
CA LEU A 270 12.36 10.77 13.23
C LEU A 270 12.98 10.27 14.54
N PRO A 271 13.86 9.25 14.52
CA PRO A 271 14.63 8.86 15.70
C PRO A 271 15.40 10.05 16.28
N GLU A 272 15.46 10.23 17.60
CA GLU A 272 16.24 11.33 18.19
C GLU A 272 17.75 11.06 18.15
N GLU A 273 18.14 9.79 18.13
CA GLU A 273 19.53 9.37 18.07
C GLU A 273 19.90 8.90 16.66
N LEU A 274 20.90 9.53 16.07
CA LEU A 274 21.52 9.05 14.83
C LEU A 274 22.58 7.99 15.14
N HIS A 275 22.30 6.76 14.74
CA HIS A 275 23.27 5.66 14.72
C HIS A 275 22.85 4.63 13.66
N GLU A 276 23.78 3.77 13.26
CA GLU A 276 23.62 2.82 12.15
C GLU A 276 22.36 1.94 12.25
N SER A 277 21.98 1.53 13.46
CA SER A 277 20.82 0.67 13.72
C SER A 277 19.55 1.41 14.16
N ALA A 278 19.52 2.74 14.16
CA ALA A 278 18.41 3.52 14.70
C ALA A 278 17.08 3.20 14.01
N ILE A 279 17.08 3.14 12.67
CA ILE A 279 15.90 2.82 11.87
C ILE A 279 15.49 1.36 12.04
N THR A 280 16.44 0.42 12.00
CA THR A 280 16.13 -1.01 12.19
C THR A 280 15.50 -1.26 13.55
N LYS A 281 16.09 -0.73 14.64
CA LYS A 281 15.52 -0.84 15.99
C LYS A 281 14.14 -0.20 16.09
N LEU A 282 13.96 0.98 15.49
CA LEU A 282 12.65 1.64 15.45
C LEU A 282 11.62 0.74 14.77
N LEU A 283 11.93 0.17 13.61
CA LEU A 283 11.03 -0.70 12.86
C LEU A 283 10.71 -1.98 13.63
N ASP A 284 11.71 -2.63 14.22
CA ASP A 284 11.57 -3.86 15.01
C ASP A 284 10.66 -3.65 16.23
N SER A 285 10.74 -2.48 16.87
CA SER A 285 9.90 -2.11 18.01
C SER A 285 8.55 -1.48 17.62
N LEU A 286 8.38 -1.02 16.38
CA LEU A 286 7.14 -0.37 15.94
C LEU A 286 6.01 -1.40 15.76
N THR A 287 5.14 -1.47 16.76
CA THR A 287 3.92 -2.29 16.75
C THR A 287 2.70 -1.44 16.40
N VAL A 288 1.58 -2.08 16.03
CA VAL A 288 0.31 -1.37 15.80
C VAL A 288 -0.15 -0.63 17.05
N LYS A 289 0.01 -1.20 18.24
CA LYS A 289 -0.30 -0.51 19.51
C LYS A 289 0.53 0.76 19.68
N HIS A 290 1.81 0.74 19.29
CA HIS A 290 2.65 1.94 19.31
C HIS A 290 2.17 2.99 18.30
N LEU A 291 1.87 2.57 17.08
CA LEU A 291 1.36 3.44 16.03
C LEU A 291 0.01 4.07 16.41
N GLU A 292 -0.94 3.27 16.90
CA GLU A 292 -2.25 3.77 17.35
C GLU A 292 -2.14 4.74 18.52
N ARG A 293 -1.22 4.49 19.46
CA ARG A 293 -0.94 5.43 20.54
C ARG A 293 -0.38 6.75 19.98
N ILE A 294 0.51 6.71 19.00
CA ILE A 294 1.04 7.91 18.32
C ILE A 294 -0.09 8.67 17.61
N LEU A 295 -0.94 7.97 16.86
CA LEU A 295 -2.09 8.53 16.15
C LEU A 295 -3.11 9.18 17.12
N ASP A 296 -3.38 8.53 18.25
CA ASP A 296 -4.26 9.07 19.30
C ASP A 296 -3.66 10.33 19.95
N GLN A 297 -2.37 10.28 20.28
CA GLN A 297 -1.66 11.42 20.88
C GLN A 297 -1.61 12.62 19.92
N ILE A 298 -1.28 12.40 18.64
CA ILE A 298 -1.14 13.48 17.67
C ILE A 298 -2.49 14.12 17.32
N SER A 299 -3.56 13.32 17.19
CA SER A 299 -4.90 13.82 16.87
C SER A 299 -5.50 14.70 17.98
N LYS A 300 -5.20 14.38 19.24
CA LYS A 300 -5.61 15.17 20.42
C LYS A 300 -4.70 16.37 20.69
N MET A 301 -3.56 16.48 20.02
CA MET A 301 -2.60 17.55 20.25
C MET A 301 -3.08 18.87 19.64
N THR A 302 -2.86 19.96 20.38
CA THR A 302 -3.06 21.32 19.86
C THR A 302 -1.93 21.68 18.89
N LEU A 303 -2.24 22.51 17.90
CA LEU A 303 -1.25 23.00 16.95
C LEU A 303 -0.20 23.85 17.69
N LYS A 304 1.07 23.58 17.42
CA LYS A 304 2.23 24.35 17.91
C LYS A 304 2.81 25.16 16.77
N ILE A 305 3.33 26.35 17.06
CA ILE A 305 4.14 27.12 16.10
C ILE A 305 5.51 26.43 16.01
N LEU A 306 5.82 25.89 14.84
CA LEU A 306 7.05 25.16 14.54
C LEU A 306 7.75 25.76 13.33
N ASP A 307 9.07 25.60 13.31
CA ASP A 307 9.86 25.66 12.09
C ASP A 307 10.08 24.21 11.62
N VAL A 308 9.61 23.88 10.41
CA VAL A 308 9.68 22.53 9.84
C VAL A 308 10.64 22.52 8.67
N ILE A 309 11.59 21.58 8.71
CA ILE A 309 12.67 21.45 7.74
C ILE A 309 12.78 19.98 7.35
N ILE A 310 12.42 19.65 6.11
CA ILE A 310 12.37 18.28 5.60
C ILE A 310 12.98 18.21 4.19
N PRO A 311 13.57 17.08 3.78
CA PRO A 311 14.11 16.95 2.44
C PRO A 311 12.99 16.95 1.39
N LYS A 312 13.28 17.54 0.24
CA LYS A 312 12.59 17.29 -1.02
C LYS A 312 13.12 15.98 -1.61
N PHE A 313 12.23 15.07 -2.00
CA PHE A 313 12.67 13.79 -2.54
C PHE A 313 11.63 13.15 -3.46
N LYS A 314 12.14 12.29 -4.34
CA LYS A 314 11.35 11.45 -5.22
C LYS A 314 11.90 10.04 -5.18
N ILE A 315 11.07 9.08 -4.79
CA ILE A 315 11.48 7.67 -4.69
C ILE A 315 10.55 6.86 -5.57
N GLU A 316 11.14 5.99 -6.38
CA GLU A 316 10.45 4.96 -7.15
C GLU A 316 11.13 3.63 -6.83
N GLN A 317 10.35 2.64 -6.40
CA GLN A 317 10.87 1.31 -6.07
C GLN A 317 9.95 0.23 -6.60
N THR A 318 10.56 -0.72 -7.32
CA THR A 318 9.93 -1.96 -7.77
C THR A 318 10.41 -3.11 -6.89
N ILE A 319 9.47 -3.89 -6.37
CA ILE A 319 9.69 -4.97 -5.41
C ILE A 319 9.07 -6.24 -5.98
N ASP A 320 9.88 -7.29 -6.11
CA ASP A 320 9.35 -8.64 -6.27
C ASP A 320 8.77 -9.07 -4.91
N LEU A 321 7.46 -9.32 -4.87
CA LEU A 321 6.77 -9.63 -3.62
C LEU A 321 7.00 -11.06 -3.16
N LYS A 322 7.49 -11.95 -4.02
CA LYS A 322 7.70 -13.35 -3.66
C LYS A 322 8.63 -13.54 -2.45
N PRO A 323 9.88 -13.03 -2.44
CA PRO A 323 10.78 -13.19 -1.29
C PRO A 323 10.20 -12.59 0.01
N ILE A 324 9.50 -11.46 -0.12
CA ILE A 324 8.86 -10.78 1.01
C ILE A 324 7.78 -11.67 1.63
N LEU A 325 6.93 -12.26 0.81
CA LEU A 325 5.85 -13.14 1.27
C LEU A 325 6.38 -14.46 1.81
N GLU A 326 7.45 -15.02 1.24
CA GLU A 326 8.16 -16.18 1.79
C GLU A 326 8.66 -15.89 3.22
N THR A 327 9.25 -14.72 3.45
CA THR A 327 9.71 -14.31 4.80
C THR A 327 8.56 -14.15 5.79
N LEU A 328 7.37 -13.78 5.29
CA LEU A 328 6.15 -13.68 6.09
C LEU A 328 5.39 -15.02 6.22
N GLY A 329 5.97 -16.12 5.73
CA GLY A 329 5.45 -17.48 5.87
C GLY A 329 4.32 -17.82 4.90
N ALA A 330 4.34 -17.19 3.72
CA ALA A 330 3.39 -17.40 2.64
C ALA A 330 4.02 -18.05 1.40
N GLU A 331 5.11 -18.83 1.56
CA GLU A 331 5.84 -19.42 0.44
C GLU A 331 4.97 -20.31 -0.47
N LYS A 332 4.04 -21.05 0.13
CA LYS A 332 3.16 -22.00 -0.58
C LYS A 332 2.24 -21.32 -1.60
N LEU A 333 2.01 -20.00 -1.50
CA LEU A 333 1.25 -19.24 -2.51
C LEU A 333 1.94 -19.27 -3.88
N PHE A 334 3.26 -19.42 -3.91
CA PHE A 334 4.04 -19.43 -5.15
C PHE A 334 4.35 -20.84 -5.66
N GLU A 335 3.95 -21.88 -4.93
CA GLU A 335 4.25 -23.28 -5.24
C GLU A 335 3.02 -24.06 -5.71
N ASN A 336 1.91 -23.99 -4.96
CA ASN A 336 0.69 -24.75 -5.22
C ASN A 336 -0.54 -23.99 -4.67
N ALA A 337 -0.81 -22.80 -5.22
CA ALA A 337 -1.97 -22.02 -4.79
C ALA A 337 -3.28 -22.69 -5.25
N ASP A 338 -4.17 -22.96 -4.29
CA ASP A 338 -5.54 -23.39 -4.51
C ASP A 338 -6.44 -22.16 -4.67
N LEU A 339 -6.64 -21.77 -5.94
CA LEU A 339 -7.59 -20.74 -6.36
C LEU A 339 -8.82 -21.36 -7.02
N SER A 340 -9.31 -22.50 -6.52
CA SER A 340 -10.49 -23.19 -7.06
C SER A 340 -11.78 -22.37 -7.04
N ASN A 341 -11.85 -21.26 -6.30
CA ASN A 341 -12.99 -20.33 -6.39
C ASN A 341 -12.84 -19.33 -7.56
N LEU A 342 -11.67 -19.21 -8.16
CA LEU A 342 -11.38 -18.39 -9.35
C LEU A 342 -11.70 -19.13 -10.66
N LEU A 343 -11.32 -20.41 -10.74
CA LEU A 343 -11.32 -21.18 -11.98
C LEU A 343 -12.52 -22.13 -12.11
N GLU A 344 -13.07 -22.29 -13.31
CA GLU A 344 -14.14 -23.24 -13.61
C GLU A 344 -13.71 -24.68 -13.29
N GLU A 345 -12.48 -25.03 -13.65
CA GLU A 345 -11.87 -26.32 -13.38
C GLU A 345 -10.76 -26.17 -12.33
N PRO A 346 -10.68 -27.06 -11.32
CA PRO A 346 -9.61 -27.00 -10.33
C PRO A 346 -8.25 -27.23 -10.98
N GLU A 347 -7.36 -26.24 -10.90
CA GLU A 347 -5.97 -26.36 -11.32
C GLU A 347 -5.06 -25.77 -10.25
N SER A 348 -3.98 -26.50 -9.93
CA SER A 348 -2.92 -25.97 -9.06
C SER A 348 -2.09 -24.96 -9.84
N LEU A 349 -2.00 -23.74 -9.33
CA LEU A 349 -1.21 -22.68 -9.95
C LEU A 349 0.19 -22.67 -9.37
N ASN A 350 1.13 -23.27 -10.11
CA ASN A 350 2.50 -23.52 -9.64
C ASN A 350 3.50 -22.42 -10.03
N VAL A 351 3.07 -21.43 -10.82
CA VAL A 351 3.92 -20.31 -11.26
C VAL A 351 3.13 -19.01 -11.08
N LEU A 352 3.02 -18.60 -9.83
CA LEU A 352 2.59 -17.26 -9.44
C LEU A 352 3.80 -16.32 -9.44
N LYS A 353 3.65 -15.14 -10.03
CA LYS A 353 4.58 -14.01 -9.88
C LYS A 353 3.80 -12.81 -9.35
N ALA A 354 4.43 -11.99 -8.52
CA ALA A 354 3.77 -10.84 -7.91
C ALA A 354 4.76 -9.68 -7.80
N ILE A 355 4.48 -8.58 -8.48
CA ILE A 355 5.36 -7.41 -8.52
C ILE A 355 4.61 -6.17 -8.04
N HIS A 356 5.29 -5.37 -7.23
CA HIS A 356 4.79 -4.12 -6.69
C HIS A 356 5.70 -2.97 -7.11
N THR A 357 5.17 -1.87 -7.63
CA THR A 357 5.91 -0.62 -7.79
C THR A 357 5.19 0.51 -7.08
N ALA A 358 5.91 1.25 -6.24
CA ALA A 358 5.42 2.50 -5.69
C ALA A 358 6.32 3.66 -6.10
N LYS A 359 5.70 4.80 -6.35
CA LYS A 359 6.38 6.07 -6.60
C LYS A 359 5.75 7.17 -5.76
N ILE A 360 6.59 7.94 -5.08
CA ILE A 360 6.22 9.10 -4.28
C ILE A 360 7.01 10.32 -4.75
N ASP A 361 6.34 11.46 -4.83
CA ASP A 361 6.93 12.77 -5.05
C ASP A 361 6.64 13.67 -3.85
N VAL A 362 7.69 14.13 -3.16
CA VAL A 362 7.62 15.01 -2.00
C VAL A 362 8.38 16.28 -2.35
N ASP A 363 7.62 17.30 -2.75
CA ASP A 363 8.10 18.62 -3.14
C ASP A 363 7.28 19.72 -2.46
N GLU A 364 7.49 20.96 -2.87
CA GLU A 364 6.87 22.14 -2.27
C GLU A 364 5.38 22.31 -2.62
N GLU A 365 4.86 21.52 -3.58
CA GLU A 365 3.97 21.94 -4.67
C GLU A 365 2.90 23.02 -4.40
N ASP A 366 2.80 23.88 -5.43
CA ASP A 366 2.04 25.11 -5.62
C ASP A 366 0.56 25.04 -5.25
N THR A 367 0.18 25.79 -4.21
CA THR A 367 -1.07 26.56 -4.26
C THR A 367 -0.70 27.97 -4.69
N THR A 368 -1.34 28.49 -5.75
CA THR A 368 -1.31 29.92 -6.11
C THR A 368 -1.32 30.75 -4.82
N PRO A 369 -0.38 31.72 -4.66
CA PRO A 369 -0.08 32.32 -3.37
C PRO A 369 -1.29 33.12 -2.88
N THR A 370 -2.17 32.47 -2.13
CA THR A 370 -3.38 33.12 -1.61
C THR A 370 -3.14 33.48 -0.16
N ARG A 371 -2.75 34.74 0.01
CA ARG A 371 -2.48 35.49 1.26
C ARG A 371 -1.10 35.25 1.88
N VAL A 372 -0.19 36.19 1.56
CA VAL A 372 0.77 36.69 2.54
C VAL A 372 -0.03 37.23 3.74
N ILE A 373 -0.19 36.43 4.79
CA ILE A 373 -0.71 36.91 6.07
C ILE A 373 0.49 37.42 6.86
N PHE A 374 0.66 38.74 6.92
CA PHE A 374 1.53 39.35 7.92
C PHE A 374 0.98 39.02 9.31
N ARG A 375 1.57 38.05 9.99
CA ARG A 375 1.31 37.79 11.41
C ARG A 375 2.28 38.65 12.23
N VAL A 376 1.73 39.37 13.20
CA VAL A 376 2.52 40.09 14.20
C VAL A 376 3.28 39.06 15.03
N SER A 377 4.61 39.08 14.95
CA SER A 377 5.50 38.21 15.72
C SER A 377 5.43 38.59 17.20
N ILE A 378 4.86 37.72 18.02
CA ILE A 378 5.22 37.65 19.44
C ILE A 378 6.55 36.90 19.49
N PRO A 379 7.58 37.37 20.21
CA PRO A 379 8.85 36.66 20.32
C PRO A 379 8.65 35.38 21.15
N ILE A 380 8.18 34.33 20.48
CA ILE A 380 8.23 32.95 20.91
C ILE A 380 9.25 32.35 19.96
N THR A 381 10.40 31.89 20.46
CA THR A 381 11.32 31.06 19.68
C THR A 381 10.55 29.80 19.25
N PRO A 382 10.27 29.60 17.95
CA PRO A 382 9.56 28.42 17.47
C PRO A 382 10.35 27.17 17.85
N THR A 383 9.65 26.06 18.11
CA THR A 383 10.33 24.77 18.24
C THR A 383 10.65 24.25 16.84
N GLU A 384 11.88 23.82 16.59
CA GLU A 384 12.30 23.27 15.29
C GLU A 384 12.00 21.76 15.20
N PHE A 385 11.49 21.32 14.05
CA PHE A 385 11.50 19.93 13.62
C PHE A 385 12.35 19.82 12.35
N ARG A 386 13.47 19.10 12.43
CA ARG A 386 14.46 19.01 11.35
C ARG A 386 14.74 17.54 11.01
N ALA A 387 14.26 17.09 9.86
CA ALA A 387 14.48 15.73 9.37
C ALA A 387 15.76 15.63 8.51
N ASN A 388 16.92 15.92 9.11
CA ASN A 388 18.22 15.94 8.41
C ASN A 388 19.06 14.66 8.58
N HIS A 389 18.40 13.54 8.91
CA HIS A 389 19.00 12.21 9.02
C HIS A 389 17.90 11.16 8.81
N PRO A 390 18.23 9.85 8.64
CA PRO A 390 17.26 8.85 8.26
C PRO A 390 15.99 8.82 9.11
N PHE A 391 14.84 8.69 8.44
CA PHE A 391 13.53 8.66 9.10
C PHE A 391 12.56 7.69 8.41
N VAL A 392 11.55 7.26 9.15
CA VAL A 392 10.40 6.52 8.61
C VAL A 392 9.30 7.52 8.26
N TYR A 393 8.70 7.39 7.08
CA TYR A 393 7.54 8.19 6.69
C TYR A 393 6.34 7.31 6.37
N LEU A 394 5.16 7.77 6.79
CA LEU A 394 3.90 7.05 6.68
C LEU A 394 2.82 7.99 6.14
N ILE A 395 2.21 7.67 5.00
CA ILE A 395 1.04 8.40 4.50
C ILE A 395 -0.20 7.69 5.00
N TYR A 396 -0.89 8.33 5.93
CA TYR A 396 -2.01 7.76 6.66
C TYR A 396 -3.35 8.34 6.18
N ASN A 397 -4.28 7.47 5.82
CA ASN A 397 -5.67 7.83 5.57
C ASN A 397 -6.47 7.74 6.88
N LYS A 398 -7.02 8.87 7.32
CA LYS A 398 -7.75 8.97 8.59
C LYS A 398 -9.11 8.30 8.54
N ALA A 399 -9.78 8.29 7.39
CA ALA A 399 -11.10 7.72 7.22
C ALA A 399 -11.07 6.18 7.25
N THR A 400 -10.16 5.57 6.49
CA THR A 400 -10.01 4.11 6.40
C THR A 400 -9.05 3.54 7.45
N ARG A 401 -8.39 4.41 8.23
CA ARG A 401 -7.35 4.05 9.22
C ARG A 401 -6.28 3.13 8.63
N SER A 402 -5.77 3.48 7.45
CA SER A 402 -4.80 2.66 6.70
C SER A 402 -3.57 3.45 6.29
N LEU A 403 -2.45 2.72 6.12
CA LEU A 403 -1.21 3.25 5.56
C LEU A 403 -1.24 3.12 4.04
N ILE A 404 -1.43 4.25 3.36
CA ILE A 404 -1.46 4.33 1.91
C ILE A 404 -0.07 4.11 1.32
N ILE A 405 0.92 4.83 1.85
CA ILE A 405 2.34 4.67 1.54
C ILE A 405 3.09 4.49 2.86
N SER A 406 4.09 3.63 2.87
CA SER A 406 5.10 3.59 3.92
C SER A 406 6.48 3.54 3.31
N GLY A 407 7.46 4.05 4.04
CA GLY A 407 8.82 4.10 3.53
C GLY A 407 9.86 4.58 4.51
N ILE A 408 11.10 4.55 4.05
CA ILE A 408 12.29 5.01 4.76
C ILE A 408 13.02 5.95 3.83
N PHE A 409 13.31 7.16 4.31
CA PHE A 409 14.25 8.05 3.64
C PHE A 409 15.59 7.92 4.34
N SER A 410 16.57 7.29 3.69
CA SER A 410 17.91 7.02 4.20
C SER A 410 18.97 7.91 3.57
N SER A 411 18.77 8.34 2.32
CA SER A 411 19.68 9.21 1.56
C SER A 411 18.94 9.92 0.42
N PRO A 412 19.41 11.07 -0.09
CA PRO A 412 18.82 11.76 -1.23
C PRO A 412 18.94 11.02 -2.57
#